data_AF-A0A7V5C2P2-F1
#
_entry.id   AF-A0A7V5C2P2-F1
#
_cell.length_a   1.000
_cell.length_b   1.000
_cell.length_c   1.000
_cell.angle_alpha   90.00
_cell.angle_beta   90.00
_cell.angle_gamma   90.00
#
_symmetry.space_group_name_H-M   'P 1'
#
loop_
_entity.id
_entity.type
_entity.pdbx_description
1 polymer ?
#
loop_
_entity_poly.entity_id
_entity_poly.type
_entity_poly.pdbx_seq_one_letter_code
_entity_poly.pdbx_strand_id
1 'polypeptide(L)'
;MTTFPGPARLGRGVVVPVGVEPPEPWRRSPRLRLDEGSVEGAGELVDRLHRAWVTREPVVVEWDLPDDALAAAEVDSRPVWSLPADFLFPRERLRFLVFSNNYDARRGAPRWWWATKASRLVGAEPGGDADVVLPDGSIAWIDGGPREAGLGSAVIHGETISLGRLDPVPAGRPPPGAELDDAQLAAVAHRAGPARVIAPAGSGKTRTLAARLRHLLDGIGVEPELVVAVAYNAR
;
A
#
# COMPACT_ATOMS: atom_id res chain seq x y z
N MET A 1 24.84 -5.49 -9.67
CA MET A 1 24.67 -5.77 -8.23
C MET A 1 23.20 -6.11 -8.03
N THR A 2 22.86 -7.25 -7.44
CA THR A 2 21.46 -7.62 -7.24
C THR A 2 20.81 -6.63 -6.26
N THR A 3 19.80 -5.90 -6.71
CA THR A 3 19.02 -4.87 -6.02
C THR A 3 18.09 -5.41 -4.93
N PHE A 4 18.42 -6.56 -4.35
CA PHE A 4 17.63 -7.25 -3.35
C PHE A 4 18.12 -6.89 -1.94
N PRO A 5 17.27 -6.45 -1.00
CA PRO A 5 15.81 -6.35 -1.06
C PRO A 5 15.27 -4.99 -1.55
N GLY A 6 16.12 -4.15 -2.12
CA GLY A 6 15.82 -2.79 -2.55
C GLY A 6 16.13 -1.76 -1.47
N PRO A 7 15.78 -0.48 -1.69
CA PRO A 7 16.04 0.58 -0.73
C PRO A 7 15.31 0.34 0.59
N ALA A 8 16.03 0.49 1.72
CA ALA A 8 15.47 0.29 3.06
C ALA A 8 14.23 1.17 3.33
N ARG A 9 14.15 2.35 2.71
CA ARG A 9 13.00 3.27 2.80
C ARG A 9 11.68 2.67 2.31
N LEU A 10 11.71 1.65 1.46
CA LEU A 10 10.49 0.97 1.01
C LEU A 10 9.90 0.05 2.09
N GLY A 11 10.65 -0.28 3.15
CA GLY A 11 10.14 -1.05 4.28
C GLY A 11 9.65 -2.45 3.90
N ARG A 12 10.23 -3.06 2.86
CA ARG A 12 9.78 -4.36 2.36
C ARG A 12 10.12 -5.45 3.36
N GLY A 13 9.18 -6.34 3.64
CA GLY A 13 9.41 -7.55 4.41
C GLY A 13 9.49 -8.80 3.52
N VAL A 14 9.30 -9.97 4.14
CA VAL A 14 9.33 -11.27 3.45
C VAL A 14 8.33 -12.25 4.06
N VAL A 15 7.73 -13.08 3.22
CA VAL A 15 6.88 -14.20 3.61
C VAL A 15 7.67 -15.49 3.42
N VAL A 16 7.82 -16.29 4.48
CA VAL A 16 8.56 -17.56 4.47
C VAL A 16 7.70 -18.68 5.05
N PRO A 17 7.89 -19.96 4.68
CA PRO A 17 7.23 -21.06 5.36
C PRO A 17 7.65 -21.14 6.82
N VAL A 18 6.77 -21.60 7.70
CA VAL A 18 7.12 -21.87 9.09
C VAL A 18 8.34 -22.80 9.20
N GLY A 19 9.26 -22.50 10.12
CA GLY A 19 10.50 -23.26 10.32
C GLY A 19 11.61 -23.03 9.29
N VAL A 20 11.37 -22.21 8.26
CA VAL A 20 12.39 -21.80 7.29
C VAL A 20 13.02 -20.49 7.74
N GLU A 21 14.36 -20.42 7.71
CA GLU A 21 15.09 -19.21 8.09
C GLU A 21 14.93 -18.13 6.99
N PRO A 22 14.53 -16.89 7.36
CA PRO A 22 14.40 -15.81 6.39
C PRO A 22 15.77 -15.40 5.82
N PRO A 23 15.78 -14.81 4.60
CA PRO A 23 16.99 -14.25 4.00
C PRO A 23 17.65 -13.20 4.91
N GLU A 24 18.96 -13.02 4.73
CA GLU A 24 19.80 -12.17 5.60
C GLU A 24 19.23 -10.79 5.96
N PRO A 25 18.63 -10.03 5.02
CA PRO A 25 18.16 -8.67 5.32
C PRO A 25 17.05 -8.62 6.38
N TRP A 26 16.33 -9.72 6.61
CA TRP A 26 15.19 -9.78 7.53
C TRP A 26 15.38 -10.72 8.70
N ARG A 27 16.57 -11.33 8.87
CA ARG A 27 16.81 -12.27 9.99
C ARG A 27 16.55 -11.67 11.37
N ARG A 28 16.68 -10.35 11.50
CA ARG A 28 16.45 -9.59 12.74
C ARG A 28 15.12 -8.84 12.75
N SER A 29 14.32 -8.92 11.69
CA SER A 29 13.01 -8.27 11.62
C SER A 29 11.98 -8.99 12.51
N PRO A 30 10.95 -8.28 13.00
CA PRO A 30 9.88 -8.90 13.78
C PRO A 30 9.21 -10.04 13.00
N ARG A 31 8.98 -11.17 13.68
CA ARG A 31 8.28 -12.34 13.13
C ARG A 31 6.81 -12.32 13.50
N LEU A 32 5.94 -12.56 12.52
CA LEU A 32 4.49 -12.59 12.64
C LEU A 32 3.98 -13.90 12.03
N ARG A 33 3.45 -14.78 12.87
CA ARG A 33 2.92 -16.08 12.42
C ARG A 33 1.50 -15.92 11.86
N LEU A 34 1.28 -16.56 10.71
CA LEU A 34 -0.01 -16.67 10.07
C LEU A 34 -0.37 -18.15 9.95
N ASP A 35 -1.31 -18.60 10.78
CA ASP A 35 -1.87 -19.95 10.82
C ASP A 35 -3.40 -19.89 10.68
N GLU A 36 -4.09 -21.03 10.80
CA GLU A 36 -5.55 -21.10 10.68
C GLU A 36 -6.27 -20.25 11.74
N GLY A 37 -5.76 -20.22 12.97
CA GLY A 37 -6.32 -19.43 14.08
C GLY A 37 -6.19 -17.92 13.86
N SER A 38 -5.11 -17.50 13.18
CA SER A 38 -4.92 -16.11 12.78
C SER A 38 -5.99 -15.58 11.82
N VAL A 39 -6.75 -16.43 11.11
CA VAL A 39 -7.84 -15.98 10.22
C VAL A 39 -9.13 -15.72 11.00
N GLU A 40 -9.46 -16.58 11.96
CA GLU A 40 -10.67 -16.47 12.78
C GLU A 40 -10.58 -15.34 13.83
N GLY A 41 -9.36 -15.04 14.31
CA GLY A 41 -9.05 -14.00 15.29
C GLY A 41 -8.17 -12.86 14.74
N ALA A 42 -8.31 -12.52 13.45
CA ALA A 42 -7.33 -11.71 12.72
C ALA A 42 -7.07 -10.28 13.24
N GLY A 43 -7.92 -9.73 14.09
CA GLY A 43 -7.86 -8.31 14.50
C GLY A 43 -6.48 -7.85 14.97
N GLU A 44 -5.87 -8.57 15.92
CA GLU A 44 -4.54 -8.21 16.45
C GLU A 44 -3.44 -8.31 15.39
N LEU A 45 -3.47 -9.38 14.58
CA LEU A 45 -2.47 -9.60 13.52
C LEU A 45 -2.60 -8.55 12.41
N VAL A 46 -3.83 -8.25 11.98
CA VAL A 46 -4.13 -7.18 11.02
C VAL A 46 -3.60 -5.86 11.54
N ASP A 47 -3.84 -5.52 12.80
CA ASP A 47 -3.33 -4.28 13.40
C ASP A 47 -1.80 -4.20 13.42
N ARG A 48 -1.13 -5.30 13.79
CA ARG A 48 0.34 -5.37 13.80
C ARG A 48 0.92 -5.21 12.40
N LEU A 49 0.40 -5.98 11.43
CA LEU A 49 0.85 -5.91 10.04
C LEU A 49 0.56 -4.54 9.41
N HIS A 50 -0.60 -3.96 9.71
CA HIS A 50 -0.98 -2.65 9.18
C HIS A 50 -0.09 -1.54 9.76
N ARG A 51 0.20 -1.57 11.07
CA ARG A 51 1.17 -0.65 11.67
C ARG A 51 2.53 -0.76 10.99
N ALA A 52 3.05 -1.98 10.83
CA ALA A 52 4.34 -2.21 10.17
C ALA A 52 4.34 -1.67 8.72
N TRP A 53 3.26 -1.90 7.97
CA TRP A 53 3.09 -1.38 6.60
C TRP A 53 3.10 0.15 6.56
N VAL A 54 2.36 0.83 7.44
CA VAL A 54 2.33 2.31 7.52
C VAL A 54 3.67 2.89 7.96
N THR A 55 4.34 2.27 8.94
CA THR A 55 5.61 2.78 9.49
C THR A 55 6.84 2.34 8.71
N ARG A 56 6.65 1.66 7.56
CA ARG A 56 7.74 1.10 6.74
C ARG A 56 8.65 0.15 7.54
N GLU A 57 8.11 -0.53 8.55
CA GLU A 57 8.84 -1.52 9.33
C GLU A 57 8.83 -2.86 8.59
N PRO A 58 10.00 -3.37 8.15
CA PRO A 58 10.05 -4.67 7.48
C PRO A 58 9.78 -5.80 8.49
N VAL A 59 8.92 -6.74 8.12
CA VAL A 59 8.53 -7.89 8.94
C VAL A 59 8.81 -9.21 8.22
N VAL A 60 8.94 -10.28 9.00
CA VAL A 60 8.92 -11.66 8.50
C VAL A 60 7.54 -12.23 8.80
N VAL A 61 6.78 -12.56 7.76
CA VAL A 61 5.52 -13.30 7.90
C VAL A 61 5.83 -14.79 7.79
N GLU A 62 5.63 -15.51 8.89
CA GLU A 62 5.79 -16.97 8.95
C GLU A 62 4.48 -17.61 8.50
N TRP A 63 4.51 -18.26 7.34
CA TRP A 63 3.36 -18.83 6.66
C TRP A 63 3.18 -20.30 7.06
N ASP A 64 2.09 -20.56 7.77
CA ASP A 64 1.66 -21.88 8.24
C ASP A 64 0.22 -22.17 7.77
N LEU A 65 0.00 -22.00 6.47
CA LEU A 65 -1.29 -22.17 5.81
C LEU A 65 -1.11 -22.86 4.45
N PRO A 66 -2.17 -23.45 3.88
CA PRO A 66 -2.20 -23.78 2.45
C PRO A 66 -1.88 -22.55 1.59
N ASP A 67 -1.22 -22.75 0.44
CA ASP A 67 -0.72 -21.65 -0.41
C ASP A 67 -1.79 -20.64 -0.86
N ASP A 68 -3.02 -21.10 -1.00
CA ASP A 68 -4.21 -20.40 -1.47
C ASP A 68 -5.19 -20.01 -0.34
N ALA A 69 -4.80 -20.18 0.93
CA ALA A 69 -5.68 -19.93 2.08
C ALA A 69 -6.27 -18.50 2.13
N LEU A 70 -5.51 -17.51 1.65
CA LEU A 70 -5.97 -16.11 1.55
C LEU A 70 -6.57 -15.76 0.17
N ALA A 71 -6.68 -16.73 -0.75
CA ALA A 71 -7.26 -16.51 -2.07
C ALA A 71 -8.80 -16.68 -2.10
N ALA A 72 -9.35 -17.40 -1.12
CA ALA A 72 -10.79 -17.62 -1.00
C ALA A 72 -11.54 -16.31 -0.78
N ALA A 73 -12.65 -16.12 -1.50
CA ALA A 73 -13.53 -14.99 -1.31
C ALA A 73 -14.26 -15.08 0.04
N GLU A 74 -14.50 -13.92 0.66
CA GLU A 74 -15.28 -13.80 1.88
C GLU A 74 -16.62 -13.16 1.57
N VAL A 75 -17.67 -13.64 2.22
CA VAL A 75 -19.02 -13.11 2.06
C VAL A 75 -19.63 -12.97 3.45
N ASP A 76 -20.17 -11.79 3.73
CA ASP A 76 -21.00 -11.54 4.89
C ASP A 76 -22.41 -11.18 4.40
N SER A 77 -23.41 -11.93 4.86
CA SER A 77 -24.80 -11.77 4.47
C SER A 77 -25.64 -11.02 5.50
N ARG A 78 -25.03 -10.54 6.59
CA ARG A 78 -25.74 -9.73 7.59
C ARG A 78 -26.16 -8.40 6.97
N PRO A 79 -27.24 -7.77 7.46
CA PRO A 79 -27.61 -6.44 7.02
C PRO A 79 -26.48 -5.43 7.27
N VAL A 80 -26.21 -4.54 6.30
CA VAL A 80 -25.10 -3.57 6.38
C VAL A 80 -25.13 -2.73 7.65
N TRP A 81 -26.31 -2.35 8.14
CA TRP A 81 -26.49 -1.56 9.36
C TRP A 81 -26.15 -2.33 10.65
N SER A 82 -25.98 -3.65 10.59
CA SER A 82 -25.63 -4.50 11.74
C SER A 82 -24.12 -4.72 11.86
N LEU A 83 -23.34 -4.32 10.86
CA LEU A 83 -21.89 -4.45 10.86
C LEU A 83 -21.27 -3.43 11.83
N PRO A 84 -20.28 -3.83 12.64
CA PRO A 84 -19.58 -2.90 13.51
C PRO A 84 -18.75 -1.91 12.69
N ALA A 85 -18.37 -0.77 13.29
CA ALA A 85 -17.65 0.29 12.59
C ALA A 85 -16.22 -0.11 12.15
N ASP A 86 -15.65 -1.14 12.76
CA ASP A 86 -14.36 -1.73 12.46
C ASP A 86 -14.47 -3.01 11.61
N PHE A 87 -15.66 -3.30 11.06
CA PHE A 87 -15.86 -4.43 10.18
C PHE A 87 -14.89 -4.42 9.00
N LEU A 88 -14.27 -5.56 8.75
CA LEU A 88 -13.44 -5.84 7.60
C LEU A 88 -13.59 -7.32 7.21
N PHE A 89 -13.21 -7.66 5.99
CA PHE A 89 -13.02 -9.03 5.54
C PHE A 89 -11.60 -9.49 5.93
N PRO A 90 -11.43 -10.39 6.91
CA PRO A 90 -10.12 -10.73 7.48
C PRO A 90 -9.11 -11.28 6.45
N ARG A 91 -9.52 -12.23 5.61
CA ARG A 91 -8.64 -12.82 4.59
C ARG A 91 -8.26 -11.79 3.53
N GLU A 92 -9.21 -10.95 3.09
CA GLU A 92 -8.90 -9.89 2.13
C GLU A 92 -7.86 -8.93 2.72
N ARG A 93 -8.06 -8.51 3.97
CA ARG A 93 -7.16 -7.58 4.64
C ARG A 93 -5.78 -8.19 4.90
N LEU A 94 -5.73 -9.44 5.37
CA LEU A 94 -4.49 -10.20 5.54
C LEU A 94 -3.77 -10.37 4.20
N ARG A 95 -4.48 -10.71 3.12
CA ARG A 95 -3.91 -10.87 1.78
C ARG A 95 -3.21 -9.59 1.32
N PHE A 96 -3.88 -8.45 1.48
CA PHE A 96 -3.30 -7.15 1.20
C PHE A 96 -2.03 -6.92 2.03
N LEU A 97 -2.12 -7.03 3.35
CA LEU A 97 -1.00 -6.73 4.24
C LEU A 97 0.19 -7.67 4.08
N VAL A 98 -0.07 -8.94 3.74
CA VAL A 98 0.97 -9.96 3.56
C VAL A 98 1.66 -9.82 2.20
N PHE A 99 0.96 -9.49 1.12
CA PHE A 99 1.55 -9.54 -0.23
C PHE A 99 1.81 -8.17 -0.87
N SER A 100 1.21 -7.09 -0.37
CA SER A 100 1.40 -5.77 -0.98
C SER A 100 2.83 -5.24 -0.81
N ASN A 101 3.50 -5.45 0.33
CA ASN A 101 4.85 -4.91 0.55
C ASN A 101 5.87 -5.94 1.06
N ASN A 102 5.69 -7.23 0.75
CA ASN A 102 6.63 -8.27 1.14
C ASN A 102 7.03 -9.13 -0.06
N TYR A 103 8.27 -9.60 -0.06
CA TYR A 103 8.71 -10.64 -0.98
C TYR A 103 8.05 -11.97 -0.63
N ASP A 104 7.63 -12.73 -1.64
CA ASP A 104 7.12 -14.09 -1.45
C ASP A 104 8.25 -15.10 -1.61
N ALA A 105 8.71 -15.67 -0.49
CA ALA A 105 9.74 -16.71 -0.45
C ALA A 105 9.16 -18.08 -0.01
N ARG A 106 7.84 -18.26 -0.08
CA ARG A 106 7.17 -19.51 0.31
C ARG A 106 7.61 -20.72 -0.51
N ARG A 107 8.05 -20.50 -1.75
CA ARG A 107 8.43 -21.55 -2.72
C ARG A 107 9.91 -21.45 -3.15
N GLY A 108 10.78 -20.96 -2.27
CA GLY A 108 12.22 -20.84 -2.54
C GLY A 108 12.68 -19.40 -2.73
N ALA A 109 13.29 -19.10 -3.88
CA ALA A 109 13.87 -17.77 -4.14
C ALA A 109 12.82 -16.66 -3.96
N PRO A 110 13.11 -15.60 -3.18
CA PRO A 110 12.18 -14.50 -2.93
C PRO A 110 11.68 -13.83 -4.21
N ARG A 111 10.36 -13.70 -4.34
CA ARG A 111 9.71 -13.08 -5.51
C ARG A 111 9.09 -11.74 -5.15
N TRP A 112 9.41 -10.71 -5.93
CA TRP A 112 8.68 -9.44 -5.89
C TRP A 112 7.51 -9.50 -6.87
N TRP A 113 6.30 -9.74 -6.35
CA TRP A 113 5.11 -9.96 -7.19
C TRP A 113 4.79 -8.76 -8.08
N TRP A 114 5.11 -7.55 -7.65
CA TRP A 114 4.89 -6.35 -8.45
C TRP A 114 5.71 -6.31 -9.73
N ALA A 115 6.98 -6.76 -9.71
CA ALA A 115 7.78 -6.86 -10.93
C ALA A 115 7.18 -7.89 -11.91
N THR A 116 6.67 -9.02 -11.37
CA THR A 116 5.95 -10.02 -12.17
C THR A 116 4.67 -9.43 -12.78
N LYS A 117 3.92 -8.65 -12.01
CA LYS A 117 2.69 -8.00 -12.47
C LYS A 117 2.97 -6.92 -13.52
N ALA A 118 4.01 -6.11 -13.33
CA ALA A 118 4.44 -5.10 -14.28
C ALA A 118 4.85 -5.71 -15.63
N SER A 119 5.60 -6.81 -15.60
CA SER A 119 5.94 -7.55 -16.83
C SER A 119 4.71 -8.03 -17.59
N ARG A 120 3.71 -8.59 -16.88
CA ARG A 120 2.49 -9.12 -17.49
C ARG A 120 1.53 -8.06 -18.01
N LEU A 121 1.37 -6.95 -17.29
CA LEU A 121 0.33 -5.96 -17.61
C LEU A 121 0.83 -4.82 -18.49
N VAL A 122 2.10 -4.45 -18.39
CA VAL A 122 2.65 -3.22 -18.99
C VAL A 122 4.01 -3.41 -19.67
N GLY A 123 4.46 -4.66 -19.82
CA GLY A 123 5.64 -5.00 -20.61
C GLY A 123 6.98 -4.56 -20.01
N ALA A 124 7.05 -4.25 -18.71
CA ALA A 124 8.31 -3.94 -18.05
C ALA A 124 9.15 -5.21 -17.82
N GLU A 125 10.47 -5.12 -17.94
CA GLU A 125 11.37 -6.26 -17.72
C GLU A 125 11.82 -6.31 -16.25
N PRO A 126 11.55 -7.41 -15.50
CA PRO A 126 12.03 -7.54 -14.12
C PRO A 126 13.57 -7.55 -14.03
N GLY A 127 14.12 -6.75 -13.14
CA GLY A 127 15.55 -6.68 -12.85
C GLY A 127 16.22 -5.36 -13.22
N GLY A 128 17.50 -5.42 -13.57
CA GLY A 128 18.37 -4.25 -13.76
C GLY A 128 18.90 -3.70 -12.44
N ASP A 129 19.16 -2.39 -12.42
CA ASP A 129 19.62 -1.63 -11.24
C ASP A 129 18.45 -1.11 -10.37
N ALA A 130 17.23 -1.64 -10.58
CA ALA A 130 16.04 -1.41 -9.75
C ALA A 130 15.17 -2.69 -9.67
N ASP A 131 13.83 -2.57 -9.60
CA ASP A 131 12.94 -3.73 -9.70
C ASP A 131 12.59 -4.08 -11.14
N VAL A 132 12.48 -3.06 -12.00
CA VAL A 132 12.12 -3.21 -13.41
C VAL A 132 12.86 -2.22 -14.31
N VAL A 133 13.08 -2.63 -15.56
CA VAL A 133 13.40 -1.77 -16.71
C VAL A 133 12.10 -1.51 -17.48
N LEU A 134 11.78 -0.24 -17.72
CA LEU A 134 10.58 0.20 -18.43
C LEU A 134 10.79 0.09 -19.96
N PRO A 135 9.70 0.10 -20.77
CA PRO A 135 9.80 0.01 -22.23
C PRO A 135 10.65 1.12 -22.88
N ASP A 136 10.82 2.26 -22.23
CA ASP A 136 11.68 3.36 -22.69
C ASP A 136 13.16 3.21 -22.28
N GLY A 137 13.52 2.10 -21.61
CA GLY A 137 14.86 1.80 -21.12
C GLY A 137 15.20 2.42 -19.76
N SER A 138 14.33 3.23 -19.16
CA SER A 138 14.54 3.75 -17.81
C SER A 138 14.32 2.67 -16.75
N ILE A 139 14.88 2.85 -15.55
CA ILE A 139 14.72 1.92 -14.42
C ILE A 139 13.77 2.49 -13.37
N ALA A 140 12.96 1.64 -12.74
CA ALA A 140 12.05 2.05 -11.69
C ALA A 140 11.98 1.05 -10.53
N TRP A 141 11.80 1.57 -9.33
CA TRP A 141 11.36 0.79 -8.18
C TRP A 141 9.83 0.70 -8.19
N ILE A 142 9.28 -0.39 -7.66
CA ILE A 142 7.84 -0.53 -7.45
C ILE A 142 7.55 -0.55 -5.95
N ASP A 143 6.77 0.41 -5.48
CA ASP A 143 6.38 0.52 -4.06
C ASP A 143 4.99 -0.07 -3.84
N GLY A 144 4.87 -0.99 -2.89
CA GLY A 144 3.57 -1.52 -2.44
C GLY A 144 3.23 -1.16 -0.99
N GLY A 145 4.02 -0.28 -0.39
CA GLY A 145 3.70 0.40 0.86
C GLY A 145 2.71 1.57 0.66
N PRO A 146 2.50 2.41 1.69
CA PRO A 146 1.72 3.63 1.54
C PRO A 146 2.32 4.55 0.48
N ARG A 147 1.50 5.20 -0.34
CA ARG A 147 2.02 6.13 -1.36
C ARG A 147 2.71 7.31 -0.69
N GLU A 148 4.03 7.37 -0.84
CA GLU A 148 4.89 8.42 -0.31
C GLU A 148 5.82 8.95 -1.40
N ALA A 149 6.17 10.23 -1.32
CA ALA A 149 7.10 10.82 -2.27
C ALA A 149 8.56 10.44 -1.96
N GLY A 150 9.26 9.96 -2.99
CA GLY A 150 10.71 10.11 -3.13
C GLY A 150 11.61 9.01 -2.54
N LEU A 151 12.28 8.28 -3.44
CA LEU A 151 13.55 7.58 -3.17
C LEU A 151 14.77 8.31 -3.76
N GLY A 152 14.57 9.46 -4.42
CA GLY A 152 15.60 10.07 -5.29
C GLY A 152 15.78 9.35 -6.63
N SER A 153 14.95 8.33 -6.90
CA SER A 153 14.86 7.56 -8.14
C SER A 153 13.40 7.40 -8.53
N ALA A 154 13.13 6.97 -9.76
CA ALA A 154 11.76 6.69 -10.21
C ALA A 154 11.14 5.57 -9.36
N VAL A 155 9.94 5.82 -8.85
CA VAL A 155 9.13 4.86 -8.09
C VAL A 155 7.77 4.81 -8.74
N ILE A 156 7.26 3.63 -9.05
CA ILE A 156 5.90 3.40 -9.52
C ILE A 156 5.13 2.74 -8.37
N HIS A 157 3.89 3.14 -8.11
CA HIS A 157 3.11 2.50 -7.07
C HIS A 157 2.47 1.19 -7.58
N GLY A 158 2.31 0.19 -6.71
CA GLY A 158 1.71 -1.10 -7.07
C GLY A 158 0.27 -0.96 -7.61
N GLU A 159 -0.49 0.02 -7.13
CA GLU A 159 -1.83 0.31 -7.66
C GLU A 159 -1.77 0.89 -9.09
N THR A 160 -0.77 1.72 -9.41
CA THR A 160 -0.51 2.21 -10.78
C THR A 160 -0.29 1.02 -11.74
N ILE A 161 0.54 0.05 -11.33
CA ILE A 161 0.76 -1.19 -12.08
C ILE A 161 -0.55 -1.99 -12.21
N SER A 162 -1.37 -2.02 -11.16
CA SER A 162 -2.66 -2.72 -11.16
C SER A 162 -3.65 -2.13 -12.15
N LEU A 163 -3.56 -0.83 -12.42
CA LEU A 163 -4.34 -0.12 -13.43
C LEU A 163 -3.73 -0.23 -14.85
N GLY A 164 -2.63 -0.97 -15.03
CA GLY A 164 -1.97 -1.08 -16.32
C GLY A 164 -1.23 0.19 -16.74
N ARG A 165 -0.74 0.97 -15.77
CA ARG A 165 0.01 2.22 -15.99
C ARG A 165 1.45 2.10 -15.47
N LEU A 166 2.32 3.00 -15.93
CA LEU A 166 3.73 3.08 -15.55
C LEU A 166 4.13 4.49 -15.04
N ASP A 167 3.13 5.33 -14.76
CA ASP A 167 3.38 6.69 -14.29
C ASP A 167 4.13 6.66 -12.95
N PRO A 168 5.32 7.29 -12.86
CA PRO A 168 6.03 7.35 -11.60
C PRO A 168 5.30 8.26 -10.61
N VAL A 169 5.42 7.92 -9.33
CA VAL A 169 5.01 8.79 -8.22
C VAL A 169 5.72 10.14 -8.38
N PRO A 170 4.99 11.26 -8.48
CA PRO A 170 5.58 12.58 -8.59
C PRO A 170 6.54 12.87 -7.44
N ALA A 171 7.55 13.72 -7.68
CA ALA A 171 8.49 14.17 -6.65
C ALA A 171 7.85 15.02 -5.52
N GLY A 172 6.51 15.11 -5.49
CA GLY A 172 5.72 15.85 -4.51
C GLY A 172 5.53 17.30 -4.90
N ARG A 173 4.30 17.68 -5.27
CA ARG A 173 3.93 19.10 -5.40
C ARG A 173 3.38 19.60 -4.06
N PRO A 174 3.79 20.77 -3.55
CA PRO A 174 3.15 21.33 -2.36
C PRO A 174 1.64 21.51 -2.58
N PRO A 175 0.83 21.42 -1.52
CA PRO A 175 -0.61 21.67 -1.63
C PRO A 175 -0.85 23.10 -2.15
N PRO A 176 -1.90 23.32 -2.96
CA PRO A 176 -2.21 24.65 -3.48
C PRO A 176 -2.50 25.63 -2.33
N GLY A 177 -1.69 26.69 -2.23
CA GLY A 177 -1.62 27.53 -1.02
C GLY A 177 -2.34 28.88 -1.05
N ALA A 178 -2.71 29.42 -2.21
CA ALA A 178 -3.04 30.84 -2.33
C ALA A 178 -4.36 31.28 -1.63
N GLU A 179 -5.23 30.36 -1.21
CA GLU A 179 -6.56 30.67 -0.66
C GLU A 179 -6.95 29.85 0.58
N LEU A 180 -5.98 29.16 1.21
CA LEU A 180 -6.23 28.27 2.35
C LEU A 180 -5.54 28.80 3.61
N ASP A 181 -6.24 28.74 4.75
CA ASP A 181 -5.61 28.96 6.06
C ASP A 181 -4.75 27.75 6.49
N ASP A 182 -3.98 27.91 7.56
CA ASP A 182 -3.06 26.88 8.05
C ASP A 182 -3.76 25.56 8.43
N ALA A 183 -4.96 25.63 9.00
CA ALA A 183 -5.72 24.44 9.38
C ALA A 183 -6.24 23.69 8.14
N GLN A 184 -6.69 24.43 7.13
CA GLN A 184 -7.08 23.89 5.84
C GLN A 184 -5.88 23.28 5.10
N LEU A 185 -4.73 23.94 5.13
CA LEU A 185 -3.50 23.42 4.54
C LEU A 185 -3.05 22.13 5.23
N ALA A 186 -3.13 22.05 6.56
CA ALA A 186 -2.84 20.82 7.29
C ALA A 186 -3.79 19.68 6.88
N ALA A 187 -5.09 19.95 6.72
CA ALA A 187 -6.05 18.97 6.25
C ALA A 187 -5.77 18.53 4.79
N VAL A 188 -5.39 19.46 3.91
CA VAL A 188 -5.04 19.16 2.51
C VAL A 188 -3.74 18.37 2.41
N ALA A 189 -2.74 18.68 3.24
CA ALA A 189 -1.42 18.06 3.25
C ALA A 189 -1.34 16.74 4.03
N HIS A 190 -2.44 16.30 4.67
CA HIS A 190 -2.49 15.03 5.39
C HIS A 190 -1.99 13.88 4.52
N ARG A 191 -1.04 13.07 4.98
CA ARG A 191 -0.34 12.13 4.08
C ARG A 191 -1.10 10.83 3.91
N ALA A 192 -1.21 10.07 5.00
CA ALA A 192 -1.77 8.72 4.99
C ALA A 192 -2.56 8.45 6.28
N GLY A 193 -3.37 7.40 6.25
CA GLY A 193 -4.19 6.99 7.39
C GLY A 193 -5.43 7.88 7.61
N PRO A 194 -6.25 7.53 8.63
CA PRO A 194 -7.49 8.22 8.90
C PRO A 194 -7.26 9.66 9.39
N ALA A 195 -8.13 10.58 8.97
CA ALA A 195 -8.16 11.95 9.46
C ALA A 195 -9.60 12.39 9.76
N ARG A 196 -9.77 13.17 10.83
CA ARG A 196 -11.05 13.79 11.20
C ARG A 196 -10.91 15.31 11.16
N VAL A 197 -11.64 15.94 10.22
CA VAL A 197 -11.66 17.40 10.07
C VAL A 197 -12.98 17.93 10.64
N ILE A 198 -12.92 18.64 11.76
CA ILE A 198 -14.09 19.26 12.40
C ILE A 198 -14.16 20.72 11.94
N ALA A 199 -15.25 21.10 11.28
CA ALA A 199 -15.33 22.37 10.56
C ALA A 199 -16.72 23.03 10.69
N PRO A 200 -16.82 24.24 11.27
CA PRO A 200 -18.07 24.99 11.39
C PRO A 200 -18.76 25.31 10.06
N ALA A 201 -20.01 25.77 10.11
CA ALA A 201 -20.67 26.34 8.94
C ALA A 201 -19.86 27.54 8.39
N GLY A 202 -19.78 27.68 7.07
CA GLY A 202 -19.05 28.77 6.42
C GLY A 202 -17.51 28.68 6.42
N SER A 203 -16.89 27.68 7.07
CA SER A 203 -15.43 27.57 7.21
C SER A 203 -14.68 27.06 5.97
N GLY A 204 -15.33 27.00 4.81
CA GLY A 204 -14.70 26.54 3.56
C GLY A 204 -14.52 25.02 3.40
N LYS A 205 -15.29 24.17 4.10
CA LYS A 205 -15.22 22.68 4.01
C LYS A 205 -15.07 22.14 2.59
N THR A 206 -15.95 22.57 1.68
CA THR A 206 -15.95 22.13 0.28
C THR A 206 -14.70 22.61 -0.45
N ARG A 207 -14.22 23.83 -0.17
CA ARG A 207 -12.96 24.35 -0.72
C ARG A 207 -11.77 23.49 -0.27
N THR A 208 -11.70 23.16 1.02
CA THR A 208 -10.67 22.28 1.58
C THR A 208 -10.72 20.87 0.98
N LEU A 209 -11.92 20.27 0.85
CA LEU A 209 -12.07 18.95 0.25
C LEU A 209 -11.66 18.95 -1.23
N ALA A 210 -12.08 19.96 -2.01
CA ALA A 210 -11.67 20.09 -3.41
C ALA A 210 -10.15 20.31 -3.56
N ALA A 211 -9.54 21.09 -2.68
CA ALA A 211 -8.09 21.27 -2.65
C ALA A 211 -7.36 19.96 -2.28
N ARG A 212 -7.92 19.17 -1.35
CA ARG A 212 -7.40 17.84 -1.01
C ARG A 212 -7.45 16.89 -2.20
N LEU A 213 -8.57 16.84 -2.92
CA LEU A 213 -8.68 16.02 -4.13
C LEU A 213 -7.63 16.42 -5.18
N ARG A 214 -7.49 17.72 -5.48
CA ARG A 214 -6.44 18.19 -6.40
C ARG A 214 -5.04 17.82 -5.92
N HIS A 215 -4.77 17.92 -4.63
CA HIS A 215 -3.46 17.55 -4.08
C HIS A 215 -3.20 16.04 -4.18
N LEU A 216 -4.19 15.19 -3.94
CA LEU A 216 -4.08 13.73 -4.13
C LEU A 216 -3.76 13.40 -5.59
N LEU A 217 -4.49 13.99 -6.54
CA LEU A 217 -4.34 13.70 -7.97
C LEU A 217 -3.05 14.30 -8.54
N ASP A 218 -2.85 15.61 -8.42
CA ASP A 218 -1.77 16.33 -9.09
C ASP A 218 -0.47 16.35 -8.27
N GLY A 219 -0.58 16.35 -6.94
CA GLY A 219 0.56 16.51 -6.04
C GLY A 219 1.19 15.19 -5.60
N ILE A 220 0.36 14.19 -5.35
CA ILE A 220 0.76 12.85 -4.89
C ILE A 220 0.69 11.82 -6.03
N GLY A 221 -0.05 12.11 -7.11
CA GLY A 221 -0.17 11.19 -8.25
C GLY A 221 -1.07 9.99 -7.97
N VAL A 222 -2.09 10.13 -7.11
CA VAL A 222 -3.12 9.11 -6.95
C VAL A 222 -4.01 9.13 -8.19
N GLU A 223 -4.27 7.97 -8.76
CA GLU A 223 -5.14 7.84 -9.91
C GLU A 223 -6.60 8.11 -9.54
N PRO A 224 -7.39 8.82 -10.36
CA PRO A 224 -8.80 9.11 -10.08
C PRO A 224 -9.63 7.86 -9.79
N GLU A 225 -9.30 6.73 -10.43
CA GLU A 225 -9.96 5.44 -10.24
C GLU A 225 -9.84 4.88 -8.81
N LEU A 226 -8.89 5.39 -8.02
CA LEU A 226 -8.62 4.98 -6.64
C LEU A 226 -9.22 5.94 -5.61
N VAL A 227 -9.89 7.01 -6.05
CA VAL A 227 -10.45 8.04 -5.18
C VAL A 227 -11.96 7.99 -5.17
N VAL A 228 -12.54 7.84 -3.99
CA VAL A 228 -13.98 7.89 -3.76
C VAL A 228 -14.31 9.08 -2.89
N ALA A 229 -15.22 9.95 -3.37
CA ALA A 229 -15.78 11.06 -2.61
C ALA A 229 -17.29 10.86 -2.47
N VAL A 230 -17.77 10.71 -1.24
CA VAL A 230 -19.20 10.54 -0.93
C VAL A 230 -19.72 11.79 -0.22
N ALA A 231 -20.81 12.34 -0.72
CA ALA A 231 -21.54 13.44 -0.10
C ALA A 231 -23.02 13.08 0.01
N TYR A 232 -23.72 13.65 1.00
CA TYR A 232 -25.15 13.40 1.19
C TYR A 232 -26.01 14.02 0.08
N ASN A 233 -25.57 15.17 -0.45
CA ASN A 233 -26.27 15.92 -1.48
C ASN A 233 -25.43 15.98 -2.76
N ALA A 234 -26.10 15.84 -3.90
CA ALA A 234 -25.50 15.95 -5.24
C ALA A 234 -25.47 17.39 -5.78
N ARG A 235 -25.91 18.38 -4.99
CA ARG A 235 -26.03 19.80 -5.37
C ARG A 235 -25.18 20.68 -4.45
#